data_AF-A0A8J3ZME2-F1
#
_entry.id   AF-A0A8J3ZME2-F1
#
_cell.length_a   1.000
_cell.length_b   1.000
_cell.length_c   1.000
_cell.angle_alpha   90.00
_cell.angle_beta   90.00
_cell.angle_gamma   90.00
#
_symmetry.space_group_name_H-M   'P 1'
#
loop_
_entity.id
_entity.type
_entity.pdbx_description
1 polymer ?
#
loop_
_entity_poly.entity_id
_entity_poly.type
_entity_poly.pdbx_seq_one_letter_code
_entity_poly.pdbx_strand_id
1 'polypeptide(L)'
;MVALALAVAVALGGGTATAAVAGEPTPGEAVKVEVAMALDCVNLTPTAREYALANKICTADGKAVQSDVSTNGTAVGTCGTSWIYIFNAYRGNARFLYGYNSTQGAVAAHFLTVNWANWTKGTANGFEDDGAPLSSYYQIAQNKYTDTGWVNTALSGSVLLWWGGTCSVLNPTDGAQIGW
;
A
#
# COMPACT_ATOMS: atom_id res chain seq x y z
N MET A 1 -79.52 -38.75 -15.49
CA MET A 1 -78.42 -39.24 -16.36
C MET A 1 -77.34 -38.17 -16.38
N VAL A 2 -76.13 -38.56 -15.95
CA VAL A 2 -74.81 -38.20 -16.55
C VAL A 2 -74.41 -36.71 -16.53
N ALA A 3 -73.22 -36.26 -16.11
CA ALA A 3 -72.06 -36.88 -15.47
C ALA A 3 -71.26 -35.78 -14.74
N LEU A 4 -70.65 -36.15 -13.62
CA LEU A 4 -69.73 -35.34 -12.83
C LEU A 4 -68.31 -35.57 -13.38
N ALA A 5 -67.70 -34.56 -13.98
CA ALA A 5 -66.32 -34.65 -14.50
C ALA A 5 -65.35 -34.05 -13.47
N LEU A 6 -64.55 -34.93 -12.85
CA LEU A 6 -63.49 -34.60 -11.90
C LEU A 6 -62.19 -34.33 -12.68
N ALA A 7 -61.73 -33.08 -12.72
CA ALA A 7 -60.45 -32.72 -13.33
C ALA A 7 -59.36 -32.69 -12.25
N VAL A 8 -58.44 -33.67 -12.29
CA VAL A 8 -57.24 -33.71 -11.44
C VAL A 8 -56.13 -32.97 -12.19
N ALA A 9 -55.79 -31.76 -11.73
CA ALA A 9 -54.63 -31.02 -12.23
C ALA A 9 -53.39 -31.45 -11.44
N VAL A 10 -52.48 -32.17 -12.11
CA VAL A 10 -51.17 -32.54 -11.57
C VAL A 10 -50.25 -31.34 -11.68
N ALA A 11 -49.87 -30.75 -10.54
CA ALA A 11 -48.87 -29.69 -10.48
C ALA A 11 -47.46 -30.31 -10.59
N LEU A 12 -46.83 -30.18 -11.76
CA LEU A 12 -45.41 -30.48 -11.95
C LEU A 12 -44.58 -29.41 -11.24
N GLY A 13 -44.09 -29.72 -10.03
CA GLY A 13 -43.14 -28.90 -9.30
C GLY A 13 -41.78 -28.88 -9.99
N GLY A 14 -41.57 -27.89 -10.87
CA GLY A 14 -40.25 -27.58 -11.41
C GLY A 14 -39.39 -26.91 -10.35
N GLY A 15 -38.55 -27.68 -9.67
CA GLY A 15 -37.52 -27.14 -8.79
C GLY A 15 -36.47 -26.41 -9.62
N THR A 16 -36.51 -25.07 -9.61
CA THR A 16 -35.42 -24.24 -10.13
C THR A 16 -34.20 -24.46 -9.25
N ALA A 17 -33.16 -25.11 -9.78
CA ALA A 17 -31.86 -25.18 -9.14
C ALA A 17 -31.32 -23.75 -8.98
N THR A 18 -31.37 -23.23 -7.75
CA THR A 18 -30.72 -21.98 -7.39
C THR A 18 -29.22 -22.24 -7.49
N ALA A 19 -28.59 -21.77 -8.57
CA ALA A 19 -27.14 -21.78 -8.66
C ALA A 19 -26.61 -21.03 -7.44
N ALA A 20 -25.82 -21.73 -6.62
CA ALA A 20 -25.08 -21.09 -5.55
C ALA A 20 -24.18 -20.04 -6.22
N VAL A 21 -24.53 -18.77 -6.04
CA VAL A 21 -23.63 -17.67 -6.39
C VAL A 21 -22.40 -17.92 -5.54
N ALA A 22 -21.30 -18.34 -6.17
CA ALA A 22 -20.01 -18.37 -5.52
C ALA A 22 -19.79 -16.97 -4.97
N GLY A 23 -19.83 -16.84 -3.64
CA GLY A 23 -19.59 -15.56 -2.99
C GLY A 23 -18.27 -15.03 -3.54
N GLU A 24 -18.27 -13.77 -3.96
CA GLU A 24 -17.00 -13.10 -4.27
C GLU A 24 -16.08 -13.33 -3.08
N PRO A 25 -14.80 -13.70 -3.31
CA PRO A 25 -13.86 -13.84 -2.22
C PRO A 25 -13.92 -12.54 -1.43
N THR A 26 -14.33 -12.63 -0.16
CA THR A 26 -14.23 -11.51 0.77
C THR A 26 -12.82 -10.96 0.59
N PRO A 27 -12.64 -9.69 0.21
CA PRO A 27 -11.31 -9.12 0.09
C PRO A 27 -10.59 -9.45 1.37
N GLY A 28 -9.55 -10.29 1.29
CA GLY A 28 -8.75 -10.60 2.46
C GLY A 28 -8.33 -9.27 3.06
N GLU A 29 -8.46 -9.12 4.38
CA GLU A 29 -7.93 -7.94 5.05
C GLU A 29 -6.51 -7.72 4.53
N ALA A 30 -6.28 -6.57 3.90
CA ALA A 30 -4.98 -6.23 3.34
C ALA A 30 -3.96 -6.41 4.46
N VAL A 31 -3.08 -7.42 4.33
CA VAL A 31 -2.03 -7.64 5.31
C VAL A 31 -1.20 -6.36 5.28
N LYS A 32 -1.09 -5.70 6.42
CA LYS A 32 -0.39 -4.43 6.54
C LYS A 32 1.09 -4.61 6.17
N VAL A 33 1.45 -4.38 4.90
CA VAL A 33 2.85 -4.45 4.43
C VAL A 33 3.54 -3.12 4.76
N GLU A 34 4.01 -3.02 5.98
CA GLU A 34 4.96 -1.97 6.38
C GLU A 34 6.38 -2.43 6.09
N VAL A 35 7.12 -1.63 5.33
CA VAL A 35 8.53 -1.90 5.03
C VAL A 35 9.41 -0.81 5.65
N ALA A 36 10.52 -1.25 6.21
CA ALA A 36 11.59 -0.42 6.74
C ALA A 36 12.03 0.68 5.77
N MET A 37 12.32 1.88 6.28
CA MET A 37 13.07 2.91 5.54
C MET A 37 14.53 2.90 5.95
N ALA A 38 15.44 3.11 5.00
CA ALA A 38 16.88 3.08 5.24
C ALA A 38 17.48 4.48 5.19
N LEU A 39 18.15 4.91 6.27
CA LEU A 39 18.93 6.13 6.30
C LEU A 39 20.24 5.98 5.51
N ASP A 40 20.52 6.93 4.63
CA ASP A 40 21.80 7.04 3.93
C ASP A 40 22.81 7.80 4.81
N CYS A 41 23.61 7.04 5.56
CA CYS A 41 24.70 7.60 6.38
C CYS A 41 25.98 7.91 5.59
N VAL A 42 26.06 7.51 4.32
CA VAL A 42 27.27 7.66 3.49
C VAL A 42 27.26 9.01 2.78
N ASN A 43 26.11 9.40 2.22
CA ASN A 43 25.98 10.60 1.39
C ASN A 43 25.41 11.82 2.14
N LEU A 44 25.59 11.88 3.46
CA LEU A 44 25.17 13.03 4.26
C LEU A 44 26.04 14.26 3.97
N THR A 45 25.41 15.44 4.01
CA THR A 45 26.15 16.71 4.05
C THR A 45 27.01 16.78 5.32
N PRO A 46 28.10 17.57 5.36
CA PRO A 46 28.96 17.66 6.55
C PRO A 46 28.19 18.01 7.83
N THR A 47 27.26 18.97 7.75
CA THR A 47 26.41 19.37 8.88
C THR A 47 25.47 18.25 9.34
N ALA A 48 24.82 17.57 8.39
CA ALA A 48 23.94 16.44 8.71
C ALA A 48 24.72 15.26 9.31
N ARG A 49 25.95 15.03 8.83
CA ARG A 49 26.85 13.99 9.36
C ARG A 49 27.28 14.30 10.79
N GLU A 50 27.66 15.54 11.09
CA GLU A 50 28.00 15.95 12.46
C GLU A 50 26.82 15.70 13.41
N TYR A 51 25.62 16.11 13.00
CA TYR A 51 24.40 15.85 13.77
C TYR A 51 24.15 14.34 13.96
N ALA A 52 24.27 13.54 12.90
CA ALA A 52 24.03 12.11 12.94
C ALA A 52 25.03 11.37 13.85
N LEU A 53 26.30 11.78 13.86
CA LEU A 53 27.32 11.23 14.76
C LEU A 53 27.07 11.64 16.22
N ALA A 54 26.76 12.92 16.46
CA ALA A 54 26.48 13.44 17.80
C ALA A 54 25.27 12.75 18.45
N ASN A 55 24.26 12.39 17.65
CA ASN A 55 23.05 11.70 18.10
C ASN A 55 23.13 10.17 17.98
N LYS A 56 24.29 9.60 17.62
CA LYS A 56 24.49 8.14 17.45
C LYS A 56 23.50 7.49 16.46
N ILE A 57 23.08 8.24 15.45
CA ILE A 57 22.21 7.78 14.36
C ILE A 57 23.06 7.04 13.32
N CYS A 58 24.26 7.57 13.03
CA CYS A 58 25.24 6.97 12.16
C CYS A 58 26.53 6.67 12.93
N THR A 59 27.27 5.66 12.50
CA THR A 59 28.62 5.37 12.96
C THR A 59 29.66 6.16 12.14
N ALA A 60 30.89 6.24 12.65
CA ALA A 60 31.97 6.95 11.97
C ALA A 60 32.30 6.35 10.58
N ASP A 61 32.08 5.04 10.41
CA ASP A 61 32.25 4.29 9.15
C ASP A 61 31.05 4.39 8.20
N GLY A 62 30.07 5.27 8.48
CA GLY A 62 28.99 5.57 7.56
C GLY A 62 27.87 4.52 7.54
N LYS A 63 27.70 3.76 8.63
CA LYS A 63 26.58 2.83 8.80
C LYS A 63 25.52 3.45 9.68
N ALA A 64 24.25 3.20 9.36
CA ALA A 64 23.17 3.53 10.27
C ALA A 64 23.19 2.58 11.47
N VAL A 65 23.04 3.14 12.67
CA VAL A 65 22.87 2.36 13.88
C VAL A 65 21.48 1.75 13.82
N GLN A 66 21.39 0.42 13.88
CA GLN A 66 20.11 -0.28 13.80
C GLN A 66 19.16 0.21 14.89
N SER A 67 17.98 0.65 14.48
CA SER A 67 16.82 0.78 15.38
C SER A 67 16.33 -0.63 15.72
N ASP A 68 16.06 -0.88 17.00
CA ASP A 68 15.57 -2.16 17.49
C ASP A 68 14.39 -2.66 16.64
N VAL A 69 14.41 -3.96 16.32
CA VAL A 69 13.27 -4.64 15.70
C VAL A 69 12.06 -4.40 16.60
N SER A 70 10.97 -3.84 16.06
CA SER A 70 9.78 -3.62 16.88
C SER A 70 9.29 -4.97 17.41
N THR A 71 8.76 -4.98 18.64
CA THR A 71 8.23 -6.18 19.31
C THR A 71 7.12 -6.89 18.53
N ASN A 72 6.58 -6.26 17.48
CA ASN A 72 5.50 -6.77 16.64
C ASN A 72 6.01 -7.38 15.32
N GLY A 73 7.32 -7.55 15.14
CA GLY A 73 7.90 -8.14 13.93
C GLY A 73 7.97 -7.19 12.73
N THR A 74 7.49 -5.94 12.86
CA THR A 74 7.73 -4.89 11.87
C THR A 74 9.19 -4.46 11.99
N ALA A 75 9.97 -4.66 10.92
CA ALA A 75 11.29 -4.06 10.82
C ALA A 75 11.10 -2.54 10.71
N VAL A 76 11.26 -1.83 11.83
CA VAL A 76 11.41 -0.38 11.80
C VAL A 76 12.80 -0.14 11.25
N GLY A 77 12.85 0.34 10.01
CA GLY A 77 14.12 0.68 9.38
C GLY A 77 14.83 1.78 10.12
N THR A 78 16.10 1.98 9.82
CA THR A 78 16.99 2.92 10.54
C THR A 78 16.48 4.35 10.56
N CYS A 79 15.48 4.69 9.74
CA CYS A 79 14.79 5.96 9.87
C CYS A 79 13.26 5.94 9.73
N GLY A 80 12.63 4.78 9.86
CA GLY A 80 11.17 4.67 9.97
C GLY A 80 10.57 3.53 9.15
N THR A 81 9.28 3.68 8.83
CA THR A 81 8.51 2.75 8.02
C THR A 81 7.78 3.45 6.88
N SER A 82 7.50 2.71 5.83
CA SER A 82 6.72 3.13 4.67
C SER A 82 5.70 2.06 4.32
N TRP A 83 4.61 2.43 3.67
CA TRP A 83 3.55 1.52 3.28
C TRP A 83 2.84 1.97 2.02
N ILE A 84 2.24 1.01 1.34
CA ILE A 84 1.26 1.23 0.28
C ILE A 84 0.17 0.17 0.38
N TYR A 85 -1.07 0.60 0.18
CA TYR A 85 -2.24 -0.26 0.07
C TYR A 85 -3.02 0.08 -1.19
N ILE A 86 -3.60 -0.93 -1.82
CA ILE A 86 -4.47 -0.75 -2.97
C ILE A 86 -5.86 -1.34 -2.68
N PHE A 87 -6.89 -0.55 -2.97
CA PHE A 87 -8.28 -0.95 -2.78
C PHE A 87 -9.08 -0.82 -4.08
N ASN A 88 -10.07 -1.67 -4.26
CA ASN A 88 -11.05 -1.51 -5.32
C ASN A 88 -11.94 -0.29 -5.01
N ALA A 89 -11.89 0.74 -5.87
CA ALA A 89 -12.74 1.93 -5.80
C ALA A 89 -13.93 1.86 -6.79
N TYR A 90 -14.16 0.69 -7.41
CA TYR A 90 -15.17 0.40 -8.42
C TYR A 90 -14.96 1.18 -9.73
N ARG A 91 -15.73 0.81 -10.76
CA ARG A 91 -15.71 1.40 -12.11
C ARG A 91 -14.32 1.40 -12.76
N GLY A 92 -13.53 0.36 -12.51
CA GLY A 92 -12.15 0.26 -13.01
C GLY A 92 -11.16 1.21 -12.32
N ASN A 93 -11.52 1.79 -11.17
CA ASN A 93 -10.63 2.63 -10.37
C ASN A 93 -10.02 1.85 -9.20
N ALA A 94 -8.73 2.07 -8.98
CA ALA A 94 -8.03 1.67 -7.78
C ALA A 94 -7.80 2.89 -6.88
N ARG A 95 -7.98 2.71 -5.56
CA ARG A 95 -7.59 3.68 -4.54
C ARG A 95 -6.26 3.26 -3.92
N PHE A 96 -5.24 4.09 -4.10
CA PHE A 96 -3.91 3.91 -3.56
C PHE A 96 -3.81 4.71 -2.27
N LEU A 97 -3.59 4.04 -1.13
CA LEU A 97 -3.33 4.67 0.16
C LEU A 97 -1.87 4.41 0.53
N TYR A 98 -1.06 5.45 0.60
CA TYR A 98 0.37 5.29 0.82
C TYR A 98 0.90 6.38 1.76
N GLY A 99 2.07 6.13 2.32
CA GLY A 99 2.65 7.03 3.30
C GLY A 99 3.92 6.51 3.94
N TYR A 100 4.35 7.24 4.96
CA TYR A 100 5.51 6.88 5.78
C TYR A 100 5.38 7.45 7.20
N ASN A 101 6.19 6.89 8.09
CA ASN A 101 6.41 7.37 9.43
C ASN A 101 7.90 7.40 9.72
N SER A 102 8.47 8.56 10.03
CA SER A 102 9.87 8.71 10.41
C SER A 102 10.07 8.61 11.92
N THR A 103 11.08 7.84 12.31
CA THR A 103 11.56 7.75 13.70
C THR A 103 12.69 8.72 14.01
N GLN A 104 13.22 9.42 13.01
CA GLN A 104 14.40 10.30 13.12
C GLN A 104 14.03 11.79 13.09
N GLY A 105 12.75 12.11 13.32
CA GLY A 105 12.22 13.47 13.43
C GLY A 105 11.26 13.85 12.30
N ALA A 106 11.02 15.15 12.18
CA ALA A 106 10.14 15.69 11.15
C ALA A 106 10.77 15.60 9.75
N VAL A 107 9.93 15.34 8.75
CA VAL A 107 10.31 15.34 7.34
C VAL A 107 10.16 16.75 6.78
N ALA A 108 11.26 17.31 6.27
CA ALA A 108 11.32 18.59 5.59
C ALA A 108 10.75 18.50 4.19
N ALA A 109 11.06 17.43 3.46
CA ALA A 109 10.55 17.17 2.12
C ALA A 109 10.47 15.67 1.83
N HIS A 110 9.59 15.28 0.92
CA HIS A 110 9.55 13.93 0.35
C HIS A 110 9.49 13.99 -1.17
N PHE A 111 9.98 12.92 -1.79
CA PHE A 111 9.77 12.60 -3.19
C PHE A 111 9.32 11.15 -3.23
N LEU A 112 8.04 10.91 -3.52
CA LEU A 112 7.45 9.58 -3.56
C LEU A 112 6.98 9.24 -4.97
N THR A 113 7.14 8.00 -5.39
CA THR A 113 6.64 7.51 -6.66
C THR A 113 5.83 6.24 -6.44
N VAL A 114 4.58 6.25 -6.90
CA VAL A 114 3.71 5.08 -6.91
C VAL A 114 3.67 4.53 -8.32
N ASN A 115 4.10 3.29 -8.50
CA ASN A 115 3.95 2.55 -9.75
C ASN A 115 2.89 1.48 -9.60
N TRP A 116 2.19 1.16 -10.69
CA TRP A 116 1.23 0.06 -10.72
C TRP A 116 1.20 -0.65 -12.06
N ALA A 117 0.82 -1.93 -12.03
CA ALA A 117 0.64 -2.78 -13.20
C ALA A 117 -0.64 -3.61 -13.07
N ASN A 118 -1.51 -3.54 -14.08
CA ASN A 118 -2.65 -4.42 -14.25
C ASN A 118 -2.22 -5.63 -15.09
N TRP A 119 -2.02 -6.77 -14.43
CA TRP A 119 -1.56 -8.01 -15.07
C TRP A 119 -2.61 -8.64 -15.98
N THR A 120 -3.90 -8.39 -15.72
CA THR A 120 -4.99 -8.89 -16.54
C THR A 120 -5.07 -8.18 -17.89
N LYS A 121 -4.73 -6.88 -17.93
CA LYS A 121 -4.81 -6.04 -19.13
C LYS A 121 -3.47 -5.77 -19.81
N GLY A 122 -2.36 -6.09 -19.14
CA GLY A 122 -1.01 -5.78 -19.62
C GLY A 122 -0.71 -4.27 -19.63
N THR A 123 -1.37 -3.50 -18.77
CA THR A 123 -1.16 -2.04 -18.67
C THR A 123 -0.37 -1.70 -17.40
N ALA A 124 0.45 -0.66 -17.46
CA ALA A 124 1.19 -0.15 -16.31
C ALA A 124 1.30 1.38 -16.38
N ASN A 125 1.35 2.04 -15.23
CA ASN A 125 1.53 3.48 -15.13
C ASN A 125 2.05 3.84 -13.72
N GLY A 126 2.25 5.13 -13.46
CA GLY A 126 2.62 5.61 -12.14
C GLY A 126 2.24 7.07 -11.93
N PHE A 127 2.49 7.57 -10.73
CA PHE A 127 2.37 8.98 -10.38
C PHE A 127 3.35 9.34 -9.27
N GLU A 128 3.73 10.61 -9.25
CA GLU A 128 4.65 11.19 -8.28
C GLU A 128 3.88 11.99 -7.21
N ASP A 129 4.49 12.12 -6.04
CA ASP A 129 3.99 12.90 -4.91
C ASP A 129 5.16 13.56 -4.17
N ASP A 130 5.28 14.86 -4.38
CA ASP A 130 6.33 15.73 -3.86
C ASP A 130 5.75 16.81 -2.96
N GLY A 131 6.44 17.11 -1.88
CA GLY A 131 5.90 17.99 -0.86
C GLY A 131 6.81 18.24 0.33
N ALA A 132 6.34 19.11 1.23
CA ALA A 132 7.00 19.47 2.46
C ALA A 132 5.99 19.36 3.62
N PRO A 133 5.70 18.14 4.12
CA PRO A 133 4.63 17.96 5.10
C PRO A 133 4.99 18.51 6.49
N LEU A 134 6.27 18.78 6.77
CA LEU A 134 6.76 19.31 8.04
C LEU A 134 6.30 18.47 9.25
N SER A 135 6.19 17.16 9.05
CA SER A 135 5.66 16.18 10.00
C SER A 135 6.49 14.90 9.94
N SER A 136 6.55 14.14 11.02
CA SER A 136 7.17 12.80 11.00
C SER A 136 6.28 11.77 10.31
N TYR A 137 4.98 12.03 10.19
CA TYR A 137 3.99 11.16 9.59
C TYR A 137 3.33 11.82 8.38
N TYR A 138 3.20 11.05 7.30
CA TYR A 138 2.49 11.45 6.10
C TYR A 138 1.65 10.28 5.56
N GLN A 139 0.43 10.59 5.12
CA GLN A 139 -0.41 9.64 4.41
C GLN A 139 -1.38 10.38 3.50
N ILE A 140 -1.59 9.84 2.30
CA ILE A 140 -2.59 10.35 1.36
C ILE A 140 -3.25 9.19 0.61
N ALA A 141 -4.45 9.43 0.10
CA ALA A 141 -5.14 8.53 -0.80
C ALA A 141 -5.35 9.17 -2.18
N GLN A 142 -5.04 8.43 -3.25
CA GLN A 142 -5.34 8.84 -4.62
C GLN A 142 -6.14 7.77 -5.35
N ASN A 143 -7.14 8.18 -6.14
CA ASN A 143 -7.84 7.29 -7.05
C ASN A 143 -7.22 7.40 -8.45
N LYS A 144 -6.91 6.26 -9.08
CA LYS A 144 -6.50 6.22 -10.48
C LYS A 144 -7.30 5.16 -11.22
N TYR A 145 -7.60 5.43 -12.49
CA TYR A 145 -8.18 4.44 -13.37
C TYR A 145 -7.11 3.43 -13.77
N THR A 146 -7.35 2.15 -13.51
CA THR A 146 -6.42 1.04 -13.75
C THR A 146 -7.03 -0.04 -14.66
N ASP A 147 -8.25 0.16 -15.14
CA ASP A 147 -9.12 -0.88 -15.68
C ASP A 147 -9.44 -1.95 -14.61
N THR A 148 -10.34 -2.86 -14.96
CA THR A 148 -10.66 -4.05 -14.19
C THR A 148 -9.57 -5.12 -14.32
N GLY A 149 -9.40 -5.93 -13.27
CA GLY A 149 -8.39 -6.98 -13.23
C GLY A 149 -7.54 -6.95 -11.96
N TRP A 150 -6.53 -7.81 -11.93
CA TRP A 150 -5.56 -7.86 -10.84
C TRP A 150 -4.49 -6.77 -11.01
N VAL A 151 -4.42 -5.84 -10.05
CA VAL A 151 -3.49 -4.70 -10.09
C VAL A 151 -2.50 -4.82 -8.93
N ASN A 152 -1.21 -4.80 -9.27
CA ASN A 152 -0.13 -4.67 -8.29
C ASN A 152 0.34 -3.22 -8.23
N THR A 153 0.83 -2.81 -7.06
CA THR A 153 1.44 -1.51 -6.85
C THR A 153 2.73 -1.61 -6.05
N ALA A 154 3.59 -0.61 -6.23
CA ALA A 154 4.85 -0.45 -5.52
C ALA A 154 5.09 1.03 -5.24
N LEU A 155 5.60 1.36 -4.05
CA LEU A 155 5.96 2.72 -3.66
C LEU A 155 7.47 2.85 -3.52
N SER A 156 8.10 3.75 -4.27
CA SER A 156 9.51 4.09 -4.10
C SER A 156 9.67 5.58 -3.76
N GLY A 157 10.91 6.00 -3.49
CA GLY A 157 11.23 7.40 -3.26
C GLY A 157 12.16 7.63 -2.08
N SER A 158 12.16 8.87 -1.59
CA SER A 158 12.96 9.29 -0.45
C SER A 158 12.27 10.34 0.40
N VAL A 159 12.67 10.43 1.67
CA VAL A 159 12.26 11.49 2.60
C VAL A 159 13.49 12.19 3.17
N LEU A 160 13.50 13.52 3.11
CA LEU A 160 14.53 14.41 3.67
C LEU A 160 14.08 14.88 5.04
N LEU A 161 14.85 14.58 6.07
CA LEU A 161 14.61 14.98 7.45
C LEU A 161 15.02 16.43 7.68
N TRP A 162 14.41 17.07 8.68
CA TRP A 162 14.66 18.48 9.03
C TRP A 162 16.14 18.80 9.33
N TRP A 163 16.87 17.84 9.88
CA TRP A 163 18.30 17.98 10.16
C TRP A 163 19.20 17.66 8.95
N GLY A 164 18.63 17.30 7.80
CA GLY A 164 19.34 17.07 6.53
C GLY A 164 19.67 15.62 6.19
N GLY A 165 19.19 14.65 6.97
CA GLY A 165 19.34 13.22 6.66
C GLY A 165 18.34 12.73 5.61
N THR A 166 18.76 11.82 4.74
CA THR A 166 17.89 11.25 3.68
C THR A 166 17.59 9.79 3.93
N CYS A 167 16.31 9.45 3.83
CA CYS A 167 15.78 8.11 4.01
C CYS A 167 15.24 7.56 2.70
N SER A 168 15.66 6.38 2.33
CA SER A 168 15.16 5.67 1.16
C SER A 168 13.95 4.80 1.52
N VAL A 169 12.90 4.90 0.71
CA VAL A 169 11.72 4.04 0.78
C VAL A 169 12.05 2.70 0.13
N LEU A 170 11.99 1.59 0.89
CA LEU A 170 12.41 0.26 0.42
C LEU A 170 11.29 -0.51 -0.30
N ASN A 171 10.63 0.15 -1.25
CA ASN A 171 9.71 -0.46 -2.21
C ASN A 171 8.62 -1.40 -1.62
N PRO A 172 7.82 -0.96 -0.63
CA PRO A 172 6.64 -1.74 -0.22
C PRO A 172 5.73 -1.98 -1.43
N THR A 173 5.13 -3.17 -1.49
CA THR A 173 4.24 -3.58 -2.56
C THR A 173 2.93 -4.12 -2.01
N ASP A 174 1.88 -4.01 -2.81
CA ASP A 174 0.56 -4.58 -2.51
C ASP A 174 -0.17 -4.94 -3.82
N GLY A 175 -1.26 -5.69 -3.74
CA GLY A 175 -2.06 -6.07 -4.90
C GLY A 175 -3.54 -6.29 -4.56
N ALA A 176 -4.41 -5.88 -5.48
CA ALA A 176 -5.86 -6.05 -5.31
C ALA A 176 -6.56 -6.36 -6.63
N GLN A 177 -7.69 -7.06 -6.51
CA GLN A 177 -8.65 -7.25 -7.59
C GLN A 177 -9.49 -5.98 -7.75
N ILE A 178 -9.40 -5.33 -8.92
CA ILE A 178 -10.17 -4.13 -9.27
C ILE A 178 -11.38 -4.53 -10.12
N GLY A 179 -12.56 -4.04 -9.74
CA GLY A 179 -13.85 -4.40 -10.32
C GLY A 179 -14.61 -3.21 -10.90
N TRP A 180 -15.79 -3.52 -11.44
CA TRP A 180 -16.77 -2.56 -11.93
C TRP A 180 -17.61 -1.96 -10.80
#